data_AF-A0A7Y5S9D4-F1
#
_entry.id   AF-A0A7Y5S9D4-F1
#
_cell.length_a   1.000
_cell.length_b   1.000
_cell.length_c   1.000
_cell.angle_alpha   90.00
_cell.angle_beta   90.00
_cell.angle_gamma   90.00
#
_symmetry.space_group_name_H-M   'P 1'
#
loop_
_entity.id
_entity.type
_entity.pdbx_description
1 polymer ?
#
loop_
_entity_poly.entity_id
_entity_poly.type
_entity_poly.pdbx_seq_one_letter_code
_entity_poly.pdbx_strand_id
1 'polypeptide(L)'
;MRFAHAHRWSRAASVIGAMLALSSRLLAQSGEAAATPSTPSSPGPTGLISTVWDLTLKGGPVMVPIAICSLVALALVVERLWSLQRVKVMPPAFVAGVRPALSRGQGAALDFCRSHPSPISRVLEAGIRRWDRPLEQVEKQITEAGLRETTMLRKNFRGLVVITAVSPLLGLLGTIFGMITAFRTVAASGDALGRTELLAGGIYEAMVTTAAGLIVAIPTLLTYHALAAKVDRLVFDMDAACIDLIEAHDASGAHPAAPANHAPTSREAAHTPRAAGATQNGIARTTDLNVIDNGEAAPPPATPANTPDAATVAA
;
A
#
# COMPACT_ATOMS: atom_id res chain seq x y z
N MET A 1 -5.73 12.17 -28.39
CA MET A 1 -5.70 11.59 -27.03
C MET A 1 -5.03 12.49 -25.95
N ARG A 2 -4.99 13.83 -26.10
CA ARG A 2 -4.37 14.74 -25.09
C ARG A 2 -5.34 15.25 -24.00
N PHE A 3 -6.65 15.11 -24.20
CA PHE A 3 -7.68 15.65 -23.29
C PHE A 3 -7.98 14.79 -22.06
N ALA A 4 -7.81 13.47 -22.10
CA ALA A 4 -8.04 12.59 -20.94
C ALA A 4 -6.93 12.68 -19.86
N HIS A 5 -5.74 13.17 -20.24
CA HIS A 5 -4.61 13.38 -19.33
C HIS A 5 -4.81 14.60 -18.42
N ALA A 6 -5.48 15.66 -18.91
CA ALA A 6 -5.77 16.87 -18.16
C ALA A 6 -6.74 16.61 -16.99
N HIS A 7 -7.73 15.75 -17.19
CA HIS A 7 -8.77 15.50 -16.17
C HIS A 7 -8.27 14.70 -14.96
N ARG A 8 -7.29 13.80 -15.15
CA ARG A 8 -6.72 12.99 -14.06
C ARG A 8 -5.62 13.72 -13.28
N TRP A 9 -4.91 14.62 -13.97
CA TRP A 9 -3.98 15.57 -13.34
C TRP A 9 -4.73 16.65 -12.55
N SER A 10 -5.87 17.13 -13.09
CA SER A 10 -6.83 17.95 -12.35
C SER A 10 -7.30 17.25 -11.08
N ARG A 11 -7.66 15.95 -11.13
CA ARG A 11 -8.14 15.21 -9.94
C ARG A 11 -7.08 15.02 -8.84
N ALA A 12 -5.82 14.79 -9.20
CA ALA A 12 -4.73 14.66 -8.22
C ALA A 12 -4.30 16.04 -7.66
N ALA A 13 -4.19 17.06 -8.52
CA ALA A 13 -3.95 18.44 -8.10
C ALA A 13 -5.12 19.00 -7.28
N SER A 14 -6.35 18.57 -7.55
CA SER A 14 -7.53 18.94 -6.77
C SER A 14 -7.63 18.15 -5.47
N VAL A 15 -7.02 16.97 -5.33
CA VAL A 15 -6.96 16.28 -4.03
C VAL A 15 -5.89 16.91 -3.14
N ILE A 16 -4.73 17.27 -3.69
CA ILE A 16 -3.69 18.03 -2.98
C ILE A 16 -4.21 19.44 -2.65
N GLY A 17 -4.85 20.11 -3.60
CA GLY A 17 -5.48 21.42 -3.43
C GLY A 17 -6.70 21.37 -2.50
N ALA A 18 -7.52 20.32 -2.53
CA ALA A 18 -8.61 20.13 -1.58
C ALA A 18 -8.11 19.72 -0.20
N MET A 19 -7.00 19.00 -0.07
CA MET A 19 -6.36 18.75 1.22
C MET A 19 -5.78 20.03 1.81
N LEU A 20 -5.10 20.85 1.00
CA LEU A 20 -4.62 22.19 1.37
C LEU A 20 -5.78 23.15 1.71
N ALA A 21 -6.91 23.04 1.00
CA ALA A 21 -8.10 23.84 1.27
C ALA A 21 -8.95 23.32 2.44
N LEU A 22 -8.92 22.01 2.71
CA LEU A 22 -9.61 21.40 3.84
C LEU A 22 -8.82 21.63 5.13
N SER A 23 -7.49 21.55 5.08
CA SER A 23 -6.64 21.95 6.19
C SER A 23 -6.77 23.45 6.49
N SER A 24 -6.88 24.30 5.46
CA SER A 24 -7.14 25.73 5.68
C SER A 24 -8.52 26.00 6.28
N ARG A 25 -9.55 25.22 5.91
CA ARG A 25 -10.92 25.35 6.48
C ARG A 25 -11.01 24.84 7.91
N LEU A 26 -10.35 23.73 8.24
CA LEU A 26 -10.28 23.19 9.61
C LEU A 26 -9.55 24.15 10.55
N LEU A 27 -8.47 24.80 10.09
CA LEU A 27 -7.71 25.75 10.89
C LEU A 27 -8.41 27.11 11.05
N ALA A 28 -9.16 27.55 10.03
CA ALA A 28 -10.02 28.73 10.13
C ALA A 28 -11.17 28.53 11.12
N GLN A 29 -11.77 27.33 11.16
CA GLN A 29 -12.90 27.02 12.03
C GLN A 29 -12.51 26.91 13.52
N SER A 30 -11.25 26.59 13.84
CA SER A 30 -10.73 26.60 15.22
C SER A 30 -10.49 28.01 15.79
N GLY A 31 -10.47 29.06 14.94
CA GLY A 31 -10.23 30.45 15.36
C GLY A 31 -11.49 31.22 15.77
N GLU A 32 -12.69 30.68 15.56
CA GLU A 32 -13.94 31.45 15.64
C GLU A 32 -14.76 31.19 16.92
N ALA A 33 -14.25 30.37 17.86
CA ALA A 33 -14.94 30.07 19.13
C ALA A 33 -14.69 31.10 20.24
N ALA A 34 -13.90 32.16 20.00
CA ALA A 34 -13.58 33.16 21.02
C ALA A 34 -13.37 34.57 20.44
N ALA A 35 -14.40 35.18 19.85
CA ALA A 35 -14.62 36.63 19.88
C ALA A 35 -15.85 37.06 19.05
N THR A 36 -16.79 37.76 19.69
CA THR A 36 -17.67 38.74 19.04
C THR A 36 -17.09 40.16 19.27
N PRO A 37 -17.51 41.21 18.55
CA PRO A 37 -17.07 41.50 17.18
C PRO A 37 -16.41 42.90 17.08
N SER A 38 -15.46 43.08 16.15
CA SER A 38 -15.28 44.38 15.50
C SER A 38 -14.86 44.20 14.04
N THR A 39 -15.50 45.00 13.19
CA THR A 39 -15.68 44.94 11.73
C THR A 39 -14.40 45.25 10.92
N PRO A 40 -14.42 45.19 9.58
CA PRO A 40 -13.74 44.16 8.79
C PRO A 40 -12.53 44.74 8.04
N SER A 41 -11.46 43.95 7.89
CA SER A 41 -10.54 44.14 6.77
C SER A 41 -10.39 42.82 6.05
N SER A 42 -10.85 42.82 4.80
CA SER A 42 -10.88 41.68 3.90
C SER A 42 -9.46 41.12 3.70
N PRO A 43 -9.16 39.85 4.04
CA PRO A 43 -7.98 39.20 3.52
C PRO A 43 -8.37 38.52 2.21
N GLY A 44 -7.83 39.01 1.10
CA GLY A 44 -7.81 38.27 -0.15
C GLY A 44 -7.11 36.91 0.00
N PRO A 45 -7.16 36.04 -1.03
CA PRO A 45 -6.65 34.66 -0.99
C PRO A 45 -5.12 34.52 -0.83
N THR A 46 -4.42 35.61 -0.49
CA THR A 46 -2.99 35.70 -0.25
C THR A 46 -2.59 35.36 1.20
N GLY A 47 -3.54 35.07 2.09
CA GLY A 47 -3.28 34.87 3.52
C GLY A 47 -2.55 33.58 3.89
N LEU A 48 -2.70 32.51 3.10
CA LEU A 48 -2.09 31.21 3.43
C LEU A 48 -0.56 31.28 3.34
N ILE A 49 -0.02 31.77 2.22
CA ILE A 49 1.44 31.82 1.97
C ILE A 49 2.11 32.79 2.94
N SER A 50 1.52 33.95 3.22
CA SER A 50 2.05 34.89 4.22
C SER A 50 2.05 34.26 5.61
N THR A 51 1.01 33.51 5.97
CA THR A 51 0.90 32.86 7.28
C THR A 51 1.90 31.72 7.44
N VAL A 52 2.09 30.83 6.45
CA VAL A 52 3.09 29.75 6.57
C VAL A 52 4.51 30.30 6.59
N TRP A 53 4.78 31.36 5.82
CA TRP A 53 6.06 32.05 5.81
C TRP A 53 6.34 32.73 7.16
N ASP A 54 5.34 33.40 7.74
CA ASP A 54 5.43 33.99 9.08
C ASP A 54 5.60 32.93 10.18
N LEU A 55 4.95 31.76 10.08
CA LEU A 55 5.17 30.63 10.98
C LEU A 55 6.61 30.11 10.90
N THR A 56 7.19 30.10 9.70
CA THR A 56 8.57 29.64 9.47
C THR A 56 9.59 30.59 10.09
N LEU A 57 9.33 31.90 10.05
CA LEU A 57 10.14 32.92 10.73
C LEU A 57 10.03 32.88 12.26
N LYS A 58 8.87 32.47 12.80
CA LYS A 58 8.59 32.45 14.25
C LYS A 58 8.93 31.15 14.97
N GLY A 59 9.07 30.03 14.26
CA GLY A 59 9.31 28.69 14.87
C GLY A 59 10.79 28.35 15.16
N GLY A 60 11.70 29.31 15.03
CA GLY A 60 13.11 29.14 15.38
C GLY A 60 13.91 28.13 14.53
N PRO A 61 15.10 27.71 14.98
CA PRO A 61 16.02 26.90 14.18
C PRO A 61 15.49 25.49 13.86
N VAL A 62 14.54 24.97 14.66
CA VAL A 62 13.92 23.65 14.45
C VAL A 62 12.95 23.65 13.26
N MET A 63 12.55 24.82 12.75
CA MET A 63 11.77 24.90 11.51
C MET A 63 12.55 24.48 10.27
N VAL A 64 13.87 24.66 10.25
CA VAL A 64 14.72 24.27 9.10
C VAL A 64 14.62 22.78 8.78
N PRO A 65 14.84 21.84 9.73
CA PRO A 65 14.71 20.42 9.44
C PRO A 65 13.26 20.02 9.08
N ILE A 66 12.24 20.64 9.67
CA ILE A 66 10.82 20.39 9.30
C ILE A 66 10.55 20.83 7.86
N ALA A 67 11.07 21.99 7.44
CA ALA A 67 10.94 22.48 6.08
C ALA A 67 11.65 21.57 5.06
N ILE A 68 12.84 21.06 5.40
CA ILE A 68 13.56 20.07 4.57
C ILE A 68 12.72 18.79 4.44
N CYS A 69 12.18 18.27 5.54
CA CYS A 69 11.29 17.10 5.50
C CYS A 69 10.07 17.34 4.59
N SER A 70 9.46 18.52 4.64
CA SER A 70 8.34 18.90 3.77
C SER A 70 8.73 18.90 2.29
N LEU A 71 9.88 19.50 1.95
CA LEU A 71 10.38 19.55 0.58
C LEU A 71 10.69 18.15 0.03
N VAL A 72 11.35 17.31 0.84
CA VAL A 72 11.66 15.92 0.47
C VAL A 72 10.38 15.10 0.31
N ALA A 73 9.40 15.25 1.21
CA ALA A 73 8.11 14.59 1.08
C ALA A 73 7.42 14.96 -0.23
N LEU A 74 7.38 16.25 -0.56
CA LEU A 74 6.79 16.74 -1.79
C LEU A 74 7.51 16.20 -3.03
N ALA A 75 8.84 16.22 -3.05
CA ALA A 75 9.64 15.69 -4.14
C ALA A 75 9.35 14.19 -4.39
N LEU A 76 9.33 13.39 -3.32
CA LEU A 76 9.02 11.96 -3.41
C LEU A 76 7.57 11.72 -3.87
N VAL A 77 6.60 12.50 -3.40
CA VAL A 77 5.20 12.41 -3.85
C VAL A 77 5.09 12.68 -5.35
N VAL A 78 5.72 13.75 -5.85
CA VAL A 78 5.68 14.11 -7.28
C VAL A 78 6.35 13.03 -8.13
N GLU A 79 7.54 12.58 -7.73
CA GLU A 79 8.26 11.49 -8.41
C GLU A 79 7.41 10.22 -8.49
N ARG A 80 6.79 9.81 -7.37
CA ARG A 80 5.96 8.62 -7.31
C ARG A 80 4.69 8.77 -8.14
N LEU A 81 4.02 9.91 -8.09
CA LEU A 81 2.82 10.16 -8.90
C LEU A 81 3.11 10.06 -10.41
N TRP A 82 4.30 10.47 -10.83
CA TRP A 82 4.74 10.36 -12.22
C TRP A 82 5.20 8.94 -12.61
N SER A 83 5.79 8.19 -11.68
CA SER A 83 6.19 6.80 -11.91
C SER A 83 4.99 5.84 -11.97
N LEU A 84 3.99 6.02 -11.10
CA LEU A 84 2.81 5.14 -10.98
C LEU A 84 1.70 5.46 -12.02
N GLN A 85 2.06 6.07 -13.14
CA GLN A 85 1.10 6.29 -14.21
C GLN A 85 0.80 4.96 -14.89
N ARG A 86 -0.50 4.61 -15.00
CA ARG A 86 -0.95 3.37 -15.66
C ARG A 86 -0.35 3.19 -17.05
N VAL A 87 -0.16 4.29 -17.80
CA VAL A 87 0.47 4.27 -19.13
C VAL A 87 1.92 3.79 -19.10
N LYS A 88 2.66 3.99 -18.01
CA LYS A 88 4.04 3.50 -17.85
C LYS A 88 4.09 2.07 -17.30
N VAL A 89 3.17 1.71 -16.41
CA VAL A 89 3.18 0.40 -15.73
C VAL A 89 2.48 -0.68 -16.54
N MET A 90 1.31 -0.36 -17.09
CA MET A 90 0.48 -1.25 -17.90
C MET A 90 -0.15 -0.46 -19.06
N PRO A 91 0.62 -0.24 -20.15
CA PRO A 91 0.11 0.46 -21.31
C PRO A 91 -1.09 -0.31 -21.89
N PRO A 92 -2.27 0.31 -22.08
CA PRO A 92 -3.44 -0.40 -22.60
C PRO A 92 -3.20 -0.97 -24.00
N ALA A 93 -2.38 -0.27 -24.81
CA ALA A 93 -1.96 -0.75 -26.13
C ALA A 93 -1.12 -2.03 -26.06
N PHE A 94 -0.33 -2.21 -24.99
CA PHE A 94 0.48 -3.42 -24.81
C PHE A 94 -0.42 -4.62 -24.47
N VAL A 95 -1.33 -4.45 -23.50
CA VAL A 95 -2.27 -5.52 -23.10
C VAL A 95 -3.17 -5.94 -24.27
N ALA A 96 -3.63 -4.99 -25.07
CA ALA A 96 -4.41 -5.30 -26.27
C ALA A 96 -3.58 -5.97 -27.39
N GLY A 97 -2.28 -5.66 -27.48
CA GLY A 97 -1.40 -6.15 -28.54
C GLY A 97 -0.71 -7.48 -28.26
N VAL A 98 -0.57 -7.89 -26.99
CA VAL A 98 0.17 -9.11 -26.61
C VAL A 98 -0.55 -10.39 -27.06
N ARG A 99 -1.88 -10.47 -26.93
CA ARG A 99 -2.68 -11.62 -27.38
C ARG A 99 -2.54 -11.85 -28.91
N PRO A 100 -2.75 -10.83 -29.78
CA PRO A 100 -2.48 -10.95 -31.22
C PRO A 100 -1.02 -11.26 -31.57
N ALA A 101 -0.06 -10.81 -30.77
CA ALA A 101 1.34 -11.13 -31.01
C ALA A 101 1.63 -12.61 -30.70
N LEU A 102 1.01 -13.15 -29.66
CA LEU A 102 1.13 -14.55 -29.25
C LEU A 102 0.48 -15.51 -30.25
N SER A 103 -0.66 -15.14 -30.85
CA SER A 103 -1.29 -15.94 -31.90
C SER A 103 -0.45 -16.02 -33.18
N ARG A 104 0.46 -15.07 -33.42
CA ARG A 104 1.46 -15.14 -34.51
C ARG A 104 2.68 -15.99 -34.17
N GLY A 105 2.79 -16.46 -32.93
CA GLY A 105 3.87 -17.31 -32.44
C GLY A 105 4.68 -16.69 -31.31
N GLN A 106 5.35 -17.56 -30.54
CA GLN A 106 6.13 -17.20 -29.35
C GLN A 106 7.21 -16.13 -29.65
N GLY A 107 7.92 -16.23 -30.77
CA GLY A 107 8.95 -15.27 -31.16
C GLY A 107 8.40 -13.85 -31.38
N ALA A 108 7.27 -13.73 -32.08
CA ALA A 108 6.62 -12.45 -32.33
C ALA A 108 6.11 -11.79 -31.03
N ALA A 109 5.66 -12.59 -30.06
CA ALA A 109 5.27 -12.10 -28.75
C ALA A 109 6.47 -11.60 -27.92
N LEU A 110 7.60 -12.31 -27.96
CA LEU A 110 8.83 -11.86 -27.28
C LEU A 110 9.35 -10.55 -27.86
N ASP A 111 9.36 -10.40 -29.19
CA ASP A 111 9.77 -9.14 -29.84
C ASP A 111 8.80 -7.99 -29.51
N PHE A 112 7.50 -8.28 -29.40
CA PHE A 112 6.51 -7.30 -28.96
C PHE A 112 6.72 -6.86 -27.50
N CYS A 113 7.05 -7.79 -26.60
CA CYS A 113 7.42 -7.48 -25.22
C CYS A 113 8.67 -6.58 -25.13
N ARG A 114 9.70 -6.90 -25.93
CA ARG A 114 10.96 -6.14 -25.96
C ARG A 114 10.81 -4.73 -26.52
N SER A 115 9.94 -4.54 -27.51
CA SER A 115 9.66 -3.22 -28.08
C SER A 115 8.88 -2.29 -27.15
N HIS A 116 8.20 -2.83 -26.13
CA HIS A 116 7.41 -2.07 -25.17
C HIS A 116 7.88 -2.33 -23.74
N PRO A 117 9.00 -1.73 -23.28
CA PRO A 117 9.54 -1.96 -21.95
C PRO A 117 8.60 -1.37 -20.88
N SER A 118 7.91 -2.25 -20.17
CA SER A 118 7.01 -1.93 -19.06
C SER A 118 7.09 -3.04 -18.00
N PRO A 119 6.72 -2.77 -16.74
CA PRO A 119 6.65 -3.80 -15.70
C PRO A 119 5.82 -5.02 -16.13
N ILE A 120 4.63 -4.81 -16.71
CA ILE A 120 3.81 -5.92 -17.21
C ILE A 120 4.49 -6.69 -18.35
N SER A 121 5.19 -6.01 -19.27
CA SER A 121 5.83 -6.71 -20.39
C SER A 121 6.99 -7.59 -19.95
N ARG A 122 7.72 -7.21 -18.89
CA ARG A 122 8.78 -8.06 -18.30
C ARG A 122 8.22 -9.30 -17.61
N VAL A 123 7.07 -9.17 -16.93
CA VAL A 123 6.39 -10.32 -16.32
C VAL A 123 5.90 -11.28 -17.40
N LEU A 124 5.21 -10.76 -18.42
CA LEU A 124 4.71 -11.59 -19.52
C LEU A 124 5.85 -12.19 -20.35
N GLU A 125 6.93 -11.44 -20.61
CA GLU A 125 8.13 -11.95 -21.31
C GLU A 125 8.74 -13.15 -20.57
N ALA A 126 8.80 -13.10 -19.23
CA ALA A 126 9.34 -14.20 -18.43
C ALA A 126 8.52 -15.49 -18.58
N GLY A 127 7.19 -15.37 -18.66
CA GLY A 127 6.29 -16.50 -18.94
C GLY A 127 6.39 -17.00 -20.38
N ILE A 128 6.27 -16.09 -21.36
CA ILE A 128 6.29 -16.40 -22.80
C ILE A 128 7.63 -17.02 -23.21
N ARG A 129 8.75 -16.65 -22.58
CA ARG A 129 10.07 -17.24 -22.89
C ARG A 129 10.13 -18.75 -22.63
N ARG A 130 9.29 -19.28 -21.75
CA ARG A 130 9.22 -20.71 -21.40
C ARG A 130 7.88 -21.34 -21.77
N TRP A 131 7.20 -20.79 -22.76
CA TRP A 131 5.90 -21.26 -23.24
C TRP A 131 5.91 -22.70 -23.78
N ASP A 132 7.09 -23.28 -24.03
CA ASP A 132 7.30 -24.67 -24.43
C ASP A 132 7.26 -25.68 -23.26
N ARG A 133 7.14 -25.19 -22.02
CA ARG A 133 7.23 -25.99 -20.79
C ARG A 133 5.85 -26.30 -20.22
N PRO A 134 5.72 -27.34 -19.38
CA PRO A 134 4.46 -27.63 -18.70
C PRO A 134 3.95 -26.41 -17.91
N LEU A 135 2.62 -26.26 -17.85
CA LEU A 135 1.93 -25.10 -17.29
C LEU A 135 2.47 -24.68 -15.92
N GLU A 136 2.70 -25.63 -15.02
CA GLU A 136 3.25 -25.39 -13.67
C GLU A 136 4.57 -24.59 -13.70
N GLN A 137 5.45 -24.87 -14.66
CA GLN A 137 6.72 -24.15 -14.79
C GLN A 137 6.53 -22.72 -15.33
N VAL A 138 5.54 -22.52 -16.20
CA VAL A 138 5.18 -21.20 -16.74
C VAL A 138 4.60 -20.33 -15.63
N GLU A 139 3.61 -20.85 -14.90
CA GLU A 139 2.97 -20.17 -13.76
C GLU A 139 3.98 -19.76 -12.69
N LYS A 140 4.88 -20.67 -12.33
CA LYS A 140 5.94 -20.39 -11.36
C LYS A 140 6.82 -19.21 -11.82
N GLN A 141 7.20 -19.17 -13.10
CA GLN A 141 8.06 -18.12 -13.63
C GLN A 141 7.36 -16.76 -13.72
N ILE A 142 6.09 -16.76 -14.11
CA ILE A 142 5.23 -15.57 -14.09
C ILE A 142 5.11 -15.04 -12.66
N THR A 143 4.84 -15.92 -11.70
CA THR A 143 4.71 -15.55 -10.28
C THR A 143 6.01 -14.97 -9.72
N GLU A 144 7.16 -15.60 -9.99
CA GLU A 144 8.47 -15.10 -9.58
C GLU A 144 8.81 -13.74 -10.23
N ALA A 145 8.49 -13.56 -11.52
CA ALA A 145 8.68 -12.29 -12.21
C ALA A 145 7.73 -11.20 -11.68
N GLY A 146 6.46 -11.54 -11.45
CA GLY A 146 5.45 -10.69 -10.84
C GLY A 146 5.92 -10.20 -9.48
N LEU A 147 6.32 -11.10 -8.57
CA LEU A 147 6.81 -10.74 -7.24
C LEU A 147 8.02 -9.77 -7.27
N ARG A 148 8.93 -9.96 -8.23
CA ARG A 148 10.07 -9.04 -8.43
C ARG A 148 9.59 -7.65 -8.84
N GLU A 149 8.69 -7.55 -9.81
CA GLU A 149 8.17 -6.25 -10.27
C GLU A 149 7.29 -5.59 -9.21
N THR A 150 6.44 -6.33 -8.48
CA THR A 150 5.64 -5.77 -7.37
C THR A 150 6.53 -5.21 -6.26
N THR A 151 7.63 -5.90 -5.93
CA THR A 151 8.62 -5.42 -4.97
C THR A 151 9.27 -4.12 -5.43
N MET A 152 9.63 -4.02 -6.72
CA MET A 152 10.20 -2.79 -7.29
C MET A 152 9.20 -1.63 -7.29
N LEU A 153 7.93 -1.89 -7.56
CA LEU A 153 6.86 -0.90 -7.48
C LEU A 153 6.66 -0.37 -6.05
N ARG A 154 6.85 -1.23 -5.02
CA ARG A 154 6.73 -0.87 -3.60
C ARG A 154 8.01 -0.27 -2.97
N LYS A 155 9.19 -0.47 -3.55
CA LYS A 155 10.51 -0.16 -2.93
C LYS A 155 10.66 1.27 -2.39
N ASN A 156 10.11 2.26 -3.08
CA ASN A 156 10.42 3.67 -2.80
C ASN A 156 9.39 4.35 -1.87
N PHE A 157 8.45 3.59 -1.31
CA PHE A 157 7.49 4.12 -0.34
C PHE A 157 8.09 4.32 1.05
N ARG A 158 9.23 3.68 1.34
CA ARG A 158 9.87 3.72 2.67
C ARG A 158 10.20 5.14 3.12
N GLY A 159 10.60 6.02 2.20
CA GLY A 159 10.90 7.42 2.52
C GLY A 159 9.68 8.21 3.02
N LEU A 160 8.52 8.06 2.39
CA LEU A 160 7.28 8.75 2.80
C LEU A 160 6.85 8.32 4.20
N VAL A 161 6.92 7.02 4.51
CA VAL A 161 6.56 6.49 5.82
C VAL A 161 7.47 7.06 6.91
N VAL A 162 8.78 7.10 6.64
CA VAL A 162 9.75 7.66 7.58
C VAL A 162 9.46 9.14 7.83
N ILE A 163 9.22 9.95 6.79
CA ILE A 163 8.93 11.39 6.96
C ILE A 163 7.64 11.60 7.76
N THR A 164 6.63 10.76 7.53
CA THR A 164 5.37 10.80 8.28
C THR A 164 5.56 10.56 9.77
N ALA A 165 6.48 9.66 10.14
CA ALA A 165 6.80 9.37 11.54
C ALA A 165 7.77 10.40 12.16
N VAL A 166 8.76 10.89 11.39
CA VAL A 166 9.81 11.80 11.88
C VAL A 166 9.30 13.24 12.01
N SER A 167 8.40 13.70 11.13
CA SER A 167 7.93 15.09 11.13
C SER A 167 7.25 15.51 12.45
N PRO A 168 6.33 14.72 13.05
CA PRO A 168 5.75 15.04 14.37
C PRO A 168 6.80 15.00 15.49
N LEU A 169 7.77 14.08 15.42
CA LEU A 169 8.84 13.98 16.40
C LEU A 169 9.76 15.20 16.37
N LEU A 170 10.03 15.76 15.18
CA LEU A 170 10.74 17.03 15.04
C LEU A 170 9.93 18.20 15.61
N GLY A 171 8.61 18.20 15.43
CA GLY A 171 7.73 19.20 16.05
C GLY A 171 7.76 19.15 17.58
N LEU A 172 7.70 17.94 18.16
CA LEU A 172 7.86 17.71 19.59
C LEU A 172 9.26 18.11 20.08
N LEU A 173 10.31 17.83 19.31
CA LEU A 173 11.66 18.29 19.64
C LEU A 173 11.73 19.82 19.72
N GLY A 174 11.02 20.51 18.83
CA GLY A 174 10.88 21.96 18.84
C GLY A 174 10.28 22.51 20.13
N THR A 175 9.33 21.80 20.77
CA THR A 175 8.77 22.25 22.05
C THR A 175 9.81 22.25 23.16
N ILE A 176 10.63 21.21 23.19
CA ILE A 176 11.70 21.06 24.17
C ILE A 176 12.71 22.19 23.99
N PHE A 177 13.13 22.47 22.75
CA PHE A 177 14.06 23.57 22.47
C PHE A 177 13.48 24.95 22.77
N GLY A 178 12.21 25.20 22.43
CA GLY A 178 11.53 26.48 22.72
C GLY A 178 11.45 26.75 24.23
N MET A 179 11.08 25.73 25.01
CA MET A 179 11.03 25.85 26.48
C MET A 179 12.42 26.01 27.11
N ILE A 180 13.42 25.28 26.64
CA ILE A 180 14.81 25.46 27.11
C ILE A 180 15.28 26.88 26.85
N THR A 181 14.98 27.42 25.66
CA THR A 181 15.40 28.78 25.27
C THR A 181 14.67 29.84 26.11
N ALA A 182 13.36 29.70 26.34
CA ALA A 182 12.59 30.57 27.22
C ALA A 182 13.12 30.59 28.66
N PHE A 183 13.44 29.44 29.24
CA PHE A 183 13.97 29.42 30.61
C PHE A 183 15.38 30.00 30.68
N ARG A 184 16.22 29.79 29.65
CA ARG A 184 17.56 30.39 29.59
C ARG A 184 17.52 31.91 29.47
N THR A 185 16.62 32.46 28.64
CA THR A 185 16.48 33.92 28.51
C THR A 185 15.96 34.51 29.80
N VAL A 186 14.94 33.90 30.43
CA VAL A 186 14.41 34.37 31.72
C VAL A 186 15.42 34.27 32.86
N ALA A 187 16.29 33.24 32.87
CA ALA A 187 17.34 33.12 33.88
C ALA A 187 18.46 34.15 33.69
N ALA A 188 18.74 34.57 32.45
CA ALA A 188 19.72 35.61 32.14
C ALA A 188 19.17 37.03 32.37
N SER A 189 17.86 37.21 32.20
CA SER A 189 17.14 38.46 32.49
C SER A 189 16.97 38.62 34.00
N GLY A 190 17.87 39.36 34.65
CA GLY A 190 17.81 39.63 36.10
C GLY A 190 16.62 40.51 36.55
N ASP A 191 15.80 41.00 35.62
CA ASP A 191 14.69 41.92 35.90
C ASP A 191 13.35 41.17 35.98
N ALA A 192 12.51 41.53 36.95
CA ALA A 192 11.21 40.88 37.16
C ALA A 192 10.16 41.32 36.13
N LEU A 193 10.28 42.54 35.61
CA LEU A 193 9.44 43.06 34.53
C LEU A 193 9.84 42.41 33.20
N GLY A 194 8.88 41.74 32.54
CA GLY A 194 9.09 41.13 31.22
C GLY A 194 9.39 39.63 31.22
N ARG A 195 9.57 38.97 32.38
CA ARG A 195 9.73 37.50 32.45
C ARG A 195 8.55 36.77 31.82
N THR A 196 7.33 37.24 32.06
CA THR A 196 6.09 36.66 31.52
C THR A 196 6.06 36.72 29.99
N GLU A 197 6.45 37.85 29.40
CA GLU A 197 6.46 38.05 27.94
C GLU A 197 7.50 37.14 27.27
N LEU A 198 8.70 37.04 27.86
CA LEU A 198 9.77 36.17 27.36
C LEU A 198 9.39 34.68 27.43
N LEU A 199 8.75 34.26 28.52
CA LEU A 199 8.22 32.90 28.68
C LEU A 199 7.11 32.62 27.67
N ALA A 200 6.17 33.55 27.49
CA ALA A 200 5.08 33.42 26.53
C ALA A 200 5.61 33.27 25.09
N GLY A 201 6.67 33.99 24.73
CA GLY A 201 7.33 33.88 23.43
C GLY A 201 7.85 32.47 23.12
N GLY A 202 8.59 31.86 24.04
CA GLY A 202 9.13 30.51 23.79
C GLY A 202 8.09 29.39 23.88
N ILE A 203 7.01 29.57 24.67
CA ILE A 203 5.85 28.67 24.65
C ILE A 203 5.14 28.78 23.29
N TYR A 204 4.97 29.99 22.76
CA TYR A 204 4.37 30.20 21.45
C TYR A 204 5.21 29.55 20.34
N GLU A 205 6.53 29.75 20.35
CA GLU A 205 7.46 29.11 19.42
C GLU A 205 7.33 27.58 19.45
N ALA A 206 7.31 26.99 20.66
CA ALA A 206 7.10 25.56 20.87
C ALA A 206 5.79 25.03 20.26
N MET A 207 4.68 25.76 20.45
CA MET A 207 3.39 25.36 19.88
C MET A 207 3.39 25.43 18.36
N VAL A 208 4.03 26.46 17.79
CA VAL A 208 4.13 26.65 16.34
C VAL A 208 4.94 25.52 15.69
N THR A 209 6.07 25.10 16.27
CA THR A 209 6.88 23.99 15.71
C THR A 209 6.11 22.66 15.72
N THR A 210 5.31 22.42 16.77
CA THR A 210 4.47 21.22 16.86
C THR A 210 3.40 21.21 15.78
N ALA A 211 2.69 22.32 15.63
CA ALA A 211 1.67 22.47 14.61
C ALA A 211 2.28 22.28 13.20
N ALA A 212 3.44 22.87 12.93
CA ALA A 212 4.14 22.71 11.65
C ALA A 212 4.48 21.24 11.35
N GLY A 213 5.03 20.51 12.33
CA GLY A 213 5.35 19.09 12.17
C GLY A 213 4.13 18.23 11.81
N LEU A 214 2.97 18.52 12.41
CA LEU A 214 1.70 17.83 12.13
C LEU A 214 1.11 18.22 10.78
N ILE A 215 1.17 19.51 10.41
CA ILE A 215 0.69 20.02 9.12
C ILE A 215 1.42 19.32 7.95
N VAL A 216 2.69 18.95 8.13
CA VAL A 216 3.44 18.19 7.12
C VAL A 216 3.14 16.68 7.20
N ALA A 217 3.02 16.12 8.41
CA ALA A 217 2.83 14.68 8.60
C ALA A 217 1.47 14.17 8.09
N ILE A 218 0.38 14.88 8.40
CA ILE A 218 -0.99 14.42 8.09
C ILE A 218 -1.21 14.28 6.57
N PRO A 219 -0.89 15.28 5.71
CA PRO A 219 -1.02 15.15 4.27
C PRO A 219 -0.10 14.08 3.68
N THR A 220 1.11 13.95 4.22
CA THR A 220 2.09 12.94 3.78
C THR A 220 1.55 11.53 4.04
N LEU A 221 0.95 11.29 5.21
CA LEU A 221 0.34 10.01 5.58
C LEU A 221 -0.81 9.63 4.65
N LEU A 222 -1.75 10.56 4.41
CA LEU A 222 -2.88 10.27 3.54
C LEU A 222 -2.43 9.99 2.11
N THR A 223 -1.47 10.77 1.63
CA THR A 223 -0.88 10.60 0.30
C THR A 223 -0.19 9.24 0.19
N TYR A 224 0.59 8.83 1.19
CA TYR A 224 1.18 7.50 1.25
C TYR A 224 0.14 6.38 1.07
N HIS A 225 -0.95 6.40 1.84
CA HIS A 225 -2.00 5.39 1.73
C HIS A 225 -2.70 5.41 0.37
N ALA A 226 -2.97 6.60 -0.18
CA ALA A 226 -3.58 6.72 -1.51
C ALA A 226 -2.68 6.16 -2.62
N LEU A 227 -1.37 6.40 -2.56
CA LEU A 227 -0.42 5.82 -3.52
C LEU A 227 -0.25 4.31 -3.31
N ALA A 228 -0.24 3.82 -2.07
CA ALA A 228 -0.17 2.39 -1.77
C ALA A 228 -1.36 1.64 -2.37
N ALA A 229 -2.59 2.12 -2.12
CA ALA A 229 -3.80 1.57 -2.71
C ALA A 229 -3.79 1.60 -4.25
N LYS A 230 -3.15 2.62 -4.84
CA LYS A 230 -2.98 2.70 -6.30
C LYS A 230 -2.00 1.63 -6.81
N VAL A 231 -0.91 1.35 -6.09
CA VAL A 231 0.00 0.24 -6.44
C VAL A 231 -0.73 -1.08 -6.36
N ASP A 232 -1.49 -1.32 -5.29
CA ASP A 232 -2.24 -2.57 -5.11
C ASP A 232 -3.19 -2.82 -6.27
N ARG A 233 -3.90 -1.78 -6.74
CA ARG A 233 -4.75 -1.88 -7.95
C ARG A 233 -3.96 -2.19 -9.22
N LEU A 234 -2.78 -1.59 -9.39
CA LEU A 234 -1.92 -1.86 -10.55
C LEU A 234 -1.38 -3.29 -10.52
N VAL A 235 -1.03 -3.81 -9.34
CA VAL A 235 -0.60 -5.19 -9.15
C VAL A 235 -1.75 -6.15 -9.47
N PHE A 236 -2.95 -5.89 -8.95
CA PHE A 236 -4.13 -6.69 -9.25
C PHE A 236 -4.43 -6.74 -10.76
N ASP A 237 -4.37 -5.59 -11.44
CA ASP A 237 -4.52 -5.51 -12.90
C ASP A 237 -3.45 -6.35 -13.64
N MET A 238 -2.20 -6.34 -13.15
CA MET A 238 -1.10 -7.12 -13.73
C MET A 238 -1.31 -8.63 -13.54
N ASP A 239 -1.75 -9.05 -12.34
CA ASP A 239 -2.03 -10.45 -12.03
C ASP A 239 -3.19 -10.97 -12.88
N ALA A 240 -4.25 -10.17 -13.06
CA ALA A 240 -5.35 -10.52 -13.97
C ALA A 240 -4.86 -10.73 -15.41
N ALA A 241 -4.00 -9.86 -15.93
CA ALA A 241 -3.42 -10.03 -17.27
C ALA A 241 -2.50 -11.26 -17.39
N CYS A 242 -1.89 -11.70 -16.28
CA CYS A 242 -1.10 -12.93 -16.23
C CYS A 242 -1.98 -14.18 -16.23
N ILE A 243 -3.08 -14.18 -15.48
CA ILE A 243 -4.08 -15.27 -15.48
C ILE A 243 -4.67 -15.44 -16.88
N ASP A 244 -5.07 -14.35 -17.52
CA ASP A 244 -5.55 -14.33 -18.90
C ASP A 244 -4.57 -15.01 -19.90
N LEU A 245 -3.27 -14.85 -19.66
CA LEU A 245 -2.22 -15.44 -20.47
C LEU A 245 -2.06 -16.95 -20.16
N ILE A 246 -2.11 -17.33 -18.89
CA ILE A 246 -2.08 -18.72 -18.44
C ILE A 246 -3.26 -19.52 -19.03
N GLU A 247 -4.47 -18.98 -18.97
CA GLU A 247 -5.66 -19.62 -19.55
C GLU A 247 -5.51 -19.81 -21.07
N ALA A 248 -4.89 -18.84 -21.77
CA ALA A 248 -4.61 -18.98 -23.20
C ALA A 248 -3.56 -20.07 -23.50
N HIS A 249 -2.63 -20.33 -22.58
CA HIS A 249 -1.68 -21.44 -22.68
C HIS A 249 -2.38 -22.79 -22.56
N ASP A 250 -3.23 -22.95 -21.54
CA ASP A 250 -3.96 -24.18 -21.29
C ASP A 250 -4.92 -24.52 -22.44
N ALA A 251 -5.64 -23.51 -22.95
CA ALA A 251 -6.50 -23.67 -24.13
C ALA A 251 -5.73 -24.08 -25.41
N SER A 252 -4.47 -23.66 -25.53
CA SER A 252 -3.59 -24.07 -26.64
C SER A 252 -2.97 -25.46 -26.42
N GLY A 253 -2.81 -25.88 -25.16
CA GLY A 253 -2.31 -27.19 -24.75
C GLY A 253 -3.37 -28.29 -24.71
N ALA A 254 -4.66 -27.96 -24.68
CA ALA A 254 -5.78 -28.91 -24.63
C ALA A 254 -6.06 -29.69 -25.94
N HIS A 255 -5.11 -29.77 -26.88
CA HIS A 255 -5.19 -30.68 -28.02
C HIS A 255 -3.82 -31.24 -28.46
N PRO A 256 -3.41 -32.37 -27.87
CA PRO A 256 -2.77 -33.43 -28.65
C PRO A 256 -3.43 -34.80 -28.36
N ALA A 257 -3.94 -35.41 -29.43
CA ALA A 257 -4.27 -36.84 -29.61
C ALA A 257 -5.46 -37.43 -28.81
N ALA A 258 -6.67 -37.27 -29.36
CA ALA A 258 -7.63 -38.37 -29.32
C ALA A 258 -7.20 -39.40 -30.38
N PRO A 259 -6.80 -40.64 -30.03
CA PRO A 259 -6.63 -41.68 -31.03
C PRO A 259 -8.01 -42.09 -31.54
N ALA A 260 -8.27 -41.76 -32.81
CA ALA A 260 -9.28 -42.42 -33.60
C ALA A 260 -8.93 -43.91 -33.68
N ASN A 261 -9.66 -44.78 -32.96
CA ASN A 261 -9.96 -46.15 -33.39
C ASN A 261 -10.86 -46.88 -32.40
N HIS A 262 -12.18 -46.75 -32.59
CA HIS A 262 -13.09 -47.88 -32.40
C HIS A 262 -14.03 -47.90 -33.62
N ALA A 263 -13.63 -48.65 -34.65
CA ALA A 263 -14.52 -49.02 -35.75
C ALA A 263 -15.64 -49.92 -35.22
N PRO A 264 -16.88 -49.84 -35.75
CA PRO A 264 -17.96 -50.72 -35.36
C PRO A 264 -17.83 -52.05 -36.12
N THR A 265 -17.27 -53.08 -35.49
CA THR A 265 -17.38 -54.44 -36.01
C THR A 265 -18.76 -54.99 -35.70
N SER A 266 -19.61 -55.03 -36.72
CA SER A 266 -20.83 -55.82 -36.69
C SER A 266 -20.49 -57.30 -36.97
N ARG A 267 -21.18 -58.19 -36.24
CA ARG A 267 -21.55 -59.58 -36.60
C ARG A 267 -20.55 -60.70 -36.24
N GLU A 268 -20.94 -61.58 -35.30
CA GLU A 268 -20.94 -63.07 -35.38
C GLU A 268 -21.35 -63.67 -34.00
N ALA A 269 -22.62 -64.06 -33.79
CA ALA A 269 -23.12 -65.45 -33.69
C ALA A 269 -22.74 -66.29 -32.44
N ALA A 270 -23.74 -66.44 -31.55
CA ALA A 270 -24.22 -67.67 -30.89
C ALA A 270 -23.27 -68.66 -30.15
N HIS A 271 -23.50 -68.82 -28.83
CA HIS A 271 -23.67 -70.14 -28.18
C HIS A 271 -24.42 -70.07 -26.82
N THR A 272 -25.68 -70.50 -26.86
CA THR A 272 -26.48 -71.40 -25.97
C THR A 272 -26.28 -71.45 -24.43
N PRO A 273 -27.37 -71.58 -23.63
CA PRO A 273 -27.37 -71.39 -22.17
C PRO A 273 -27.31 -72.70 -21.35
N ARG A 274 -26.93 -72.62 -20.07
CA ARG A 274 -27.22 -73.65 -19.07
C ARG A 274 -27.28 -73.09 -17.63
N ALA A 275 -28.22 -73.66 -16.88
CA ALA A 275 -28.88 -73.18 -15.67
C ALA A 275 -28.24 -73.60 -14.33
N ALA A 276 -28.88 -73.10 -13.25
CA ALA A 276 -28.88 -73.53 -11.83
C ALA A 276 -27.72 -73.02 -10.94
N GLY A 277 -27.92 -72.52 -9.72
CA GLY A 277 -29.11 -72.33 -8.88
C GLY A 277 -28.71 -71.81 -7.48
N ALA A 278 -29.72 -71.64 -6.62
CA ALA A 278 -29.68 -71.53 -5.15
C ALA A 278 -29.34 -70.18 -4.46
N THR A 279 -30.41 -69.46 -4.10
CA THR A 279 -30.88 -69.16 -2.72
C THR A 279 -29.83 -69.11 -1.59
N GLN A 280 -29.76 -68.01 -0.82
CA GLN A 280 -30.42 -67.87 0.50
C GLN A 280 -29.98 -66.61 1.28
N ASN A 281 -30.99 -65.94 1.85
CA ASN A 281 -30.93 -64.90 2.89
C ASN A 281 -30.17 -65.35 4.16
N GLY A 282 -29.54 -64.40 4.87
CA GLY A 282 -29.06 -64.64 6.24
C GLY A 282 -28.64 -63.36 6.96
N ILE A 283 -29.38 -62.99 7.99
CA ILE A 283 -29.29 -61.78 8.81
C ILE A 283 -28.41 -62.04 10.06
N ALA A 284 -27.66 -61.00 10.45
CA ALA A 284 -27.13 -60.66 11.79
C ALA A 284 -26.05 -61.51 12.50
N ARG A 285 -24.96 -60.82 12.87
CA ARG A 285 -24.36 -60.66 14.23
C ARG A 285 -23.07 -59.83 14.08
N THR A 286 -23.02 -58.56 14.50
CA THR A 286 -22.56 -58.03 15.82
C THR A 286 -21.19 -58.55 16.30
N THR A 287 -20.44 -57.65 16.97
CA THR A 287 -19.13 -57.78 17.66
C THR A 287 -17.90 -57.89 16.73
N ASP A 288 -16.80 -57.12 16.82
CA ASP A 288 -16.17 -56.25 17.84
C ASP A 288 -15.21 -55.26 17.11
N LEU A 289 -15.11 -53.97 17.49
CA LEU A 289 -14.20 -53.38 18.51
C LEU A 289 -12.70 -53.32 18.14
N ASN A 290 -12.23 -52.13 17.74
CA ASN A 290 -10.90 -51.50 18.03
C ASN A 290 -10.86 -50.17 17.26
N VAL A 291 -10.90 -48.97 17.85
CA VAL A 291 -10.07 -48.37 18.92
C VAL A 291 -8.57 -48.43 18.60
N ILE A 292 -8.06 -47.36 18.00
CA ILE A 292 -6.78 -46.75 18.40
C ILE A 292 -7.02 -45.24 18.48
N ASP A 293 -7.12 -44.79 19.72
CA ASP A 293 -6.86 -43.43 20.20
C ASP A 293 -5.35 -43.27 20.45
N ASN A 294 -4.86 -42.02 20.41
CA ASN A 294 -3.56 -41.46 20.83
C ASN A 294 -3.16 -40.38 19.80
N GLY A 295 -3.04 -39.09 20.10
CA GLY A 295 -3.14 -38.32 21.33
C GLY A 295 -2.58 -36.92 21.02
N GLU A 296 -3.06 -35.88 21.69
CA GLU A 296 -2.21 -34.89 22.37
C GLU A 296 -3.08 -33.93 23.19
N ALA A 297 -2.57 -33.63 24.38
CA ALA A 297 -3.24 -33.08 25.54
C ALA A 297 -3.70 -31.62 25.45
N ALA A 298 -4.73 -31.32 26.23
CA ALA A 298 -5.17 -29.98 26.62
C ALA A 298 -4.08 -29.20 27.40
N PRO A 299 -4.06 -27.86 27.33
CA PRO A 299 -3.12 -27.03 28.10
C PRO A 299 -3.53 -26.90 29.58
N PRO A 300 -2.57 -26.90 30.53
CA PRO A 300 -2.83 -26.69 31.96
C PRO A 300 -3.06 -25.21 32.34
N PRO A 301 -3.68 -24.94 33.51
CA PRO A 301 -4.22 -23.63 33.89
C PRO A 301 -3.19 -22.67 34.50
N ALA A 302 -3.54 -21.38 34.43
CA ALA A 302 -2.80 -20.24 34.97
C ALA A 302 -2.48 -20.37 36.47
N THR A 303 -1.25 -20.00 36.84
CA THR A 303 -0.78 -19.88 38.23
C THR A 303 -0.63 -18.40 38.60
N PRO A 304 -1.03 -17.96 39.81
CA PRO A 304 -0.91 -16.57 40.25
C PRO A 304 0.51 -16.29 40.80
N ALA A 305 1.11 -15.18 40.39
CA ALA A 305 2.33 -14.67 40.99
C ALA A 305 1.97 -13.67 42.11
N ASN A 306 2.22 -14.08 43.34
CA ASN A 306 2.27 -13.24 44.53
C ASN A 306 3.76 -13.07 44.91
N THR A 307 4.22 -11.84 45.11
CA THR A 307 5.51 -11.53 45.74
C THR A 307 5.28 -10.45 46.80
N PRO A 308 5.76 -10.63 48.04
CA PRO A 308 5.62 -9.65 49.11
C PRO A 308 6.78 -8.65 49.18
N ASP A 309 6.52 -7.57 49.91
CA ASP A 309 7.43 -6.66 50.63
C ASP A 309 8.39 -5.72 49.87
N ALA A 310 8.01 -4.44 49.83
CA ALA A 310 8.91 -3.30 50.08
C ALA A 310 8.09 -2.04 50.43
N ALA A 311 7.66 -1.92 51.70
CA ALA A 311 7.20 -0.65 52.28
C ALA A 311 8.26 -0.09 53.23
N THR A 312 8.99 0.91 52.73
CA THR A 312 9.79 1.92 53.42
C THR A 312 8.86 2.77 54.32
N VAL A 313 9.06 2.82 55.64
CA VAL A 313 9.72 3.90 56.40
C VAL A 313 9.23 5.33 56.09
N ALA A 314 8.73 5.97 57.16
CA ALA A 314 8.71 7.42 57.47
C ALA A 314 7.51 8.30 57.05
N ALA A 315 7.05 9.02 58.09
CA ALA A 315 6.20 10.23 58.16
C ALA A 315 4.68 10.04 58.07
#